data_AF-A0A353WTW1-F1
#
_entry.id   AF-A0A353WTW1-F1
#
_cell.length_a   1.000
_cell.length_b   1.000
_cell.length_c   1.000
_cell.angle_alpha   90.00
_cell.angle_beta   90.00
_cell.angle_gamma   90.00
#
_symmetry.space_group_name_H-M   'P 1'
#
loop_
_entity.id
_entity.type
_entity.pdbx_description
1 polymer ?
#
loop_
_entity_poly.entity_id
_entity_poly.type
_entity_poly.pdbx_seq_one_letter_code
_entity_poly.pdbx_strand_id
1 'polypeptide(L)' 'MFYRATENQPGSGLGLYIVKESIDKLNGSINMESEAGEGTWFILSIPQIIKLKSVKLS' A
#
# COMPACT_ATOMS: atom_id res chain seq x y z
N MET A 1 7.75 13.86 8.04
CA MET A 1 6.35 14.30 8.24
C MET A 1 5.75 14.54 6.86
N PHE A 2 4.67 13.87 6.49
CA PHE A 2 3.96 14.12 5.22
C PHE A 2 2.48 14.39 5.53
N TYR A 3 2.07 15.66 5.44
CA TYR A 3 0.69 16.10 5.62
C TYR A 3 0.39 17.16 4.55
N ARG A 4 -0.82 17.14 3.96
CA ARG A 4 -1.36 18.29 3.21
C ARG A 4 -2.87 18.40 3.42
N ALA A 5 -3.32 19.60 3.78
CA ALA A 5 -4.72 19.97 3.96
C ALA A 5 -5.13 21.24 3.17
N THR A 6 -4.34 21.68 2.18
CA THR A 6 -4.59 22.91 1.39
C THR A 6 -4.20 22.77 -0.08
N GLU A 7 -4.86 23.54 -0.95
CA GLU A 7 -5.28 23.11 -2.31
C GLU A 7 -4.45 23.59 -3.52
N ASN A 8 -3.55 24.57 -3.41
CA ASN A 8 -3.11 25.32 -4.61
C ASN A 8 -1.68 25.09 -5.10
N GLN A 9 -1.00 23.99 -4.74
CA GLN A 9 0.30 23.65 -5.34
C GLN A 9 0.39 22.19 -5.77
N PRO A 10 0.95 21.90 -6.96
CA PRO A 10 1.21 20.54 -7.41
C PRO A 10 1.88 19.73 -6.30
N GLY A 11 1.32 18.57 -5.98
CA GLY A 11 1.99 17.62 -5.10
C GLY A 11 3.32 17.19 -5.73
N SER A 12 4.31 16.86 -4.90
CA SER A 12 5.63 16.41 -5.37
C SER A 12 5.62 15.05 -6.09
N GLY A 13 4.46 14.42 -6.28
CA GLY A 13 4.35 13.08 -6.85
C GLY A 13 4.85 11.95 -5.94
N LEU A 14 5.32 12.26 -4.72
CA LEU A 14 5.98 11.29 -3.84
C LEU A 14 5.02 10.29 -3.17
N GLY A 15 3.71 10.53 -3.19
CA GLY A 15 2.74 9.70 -2.47
C GLY A 15 2.80 8.22 -2.88
N LEU A 16 2.64 7.92 -4.17
CA LEU A 16 2.69 6.54 -4.68
C LEU A 16 4.07 5.93 -4.58
N TYR A 17 5.14 6.73 -4.70
CA TYR A 17 6.50 6.27 -4.47
C TYR A 17 6.69 5.76 -3.04
N ILE A 18 6.22 6.53 -2.04
CA ILE A 18 6.29 6.13 -0.63
C ILE A 18 5.47 4.85 -0.39
N VAL A 19 4.31 4.72 -1.03
CA VAL A 19 3.49 3.49 -0.94
C VAL A 19 4.25 2.30 -1.49
N LYS A 20 4.81 2.40 -2.71
CA LYS A 20 5.58 1.33 -3.36
C LYS A 20 6.75 0.87 -2.47
N GLU A 21 7.55 1.82 -2.00
CA GLU A 21 8.68 1.56 -1.09
C GLU A 21 8.25 0.87 0.21
N SER A 22 7.10 1.28 0.77
CA SER A 22 6.59 0.69 2.01
C SER A 22 6.11 -0.75 1.80
N ILE A 23 5.43 -1.02 0.69
CA ILE A 23 4.94 -2.35 0.35
C ILE A 23 6.09 -3.30 0.02
N ASP A 24 7.10 -2.83 -0.71
CA ASP A 24 8.28 -3.64 -1.05
C ASP A 24 9.05 -4.05 0.21
N LYS A 25 9.18 -3.15 1.20
CA LYS A 25 9.78 -3.47 2.52
C LYS A 25 9.00 -4.52 3.31
N LEU A 26 7.70 -4.65 3.06
CA LEU A 26 6.84 -5.67 3.66
C LEU A 26 6.85 -6.98 2.86
N ASN A 27 7.69 -7.10 1.83
CA ASN A 27 7.67 -8.19 0.85
C ASN A 27 6.28 -8.36 0.20
N GLY A 28 5.53 -7.27 0.07
CA GLY A 28 4.25 -7.22 -0.60
C GLY A 28 4.37 -6.90 -2.08
N SER A 29 3.22 -6.68 -2.70
CA SER A 29 3.10 -6.20 -4.07
C SER A 29 2.00 -5.15 -4.19
N ILE A 30 2.13 -4.29 -5.20
CA ILE A 30 1.13 -3.31 -5.59
C ILE A 30 0.93 -3.37 -7.09
N ASN A 31 -0.33 -3.44 -7.53
CA ASN A 31 -0.76 -3.39 -8.92
C ASN A 31 -1.73 -2.23 -9.12
N MET A 32 -1.89 -1.80 -10.37
CA MET A 32 -2.80 -0.74 -10.77
C MET A 32 -3.63 -1.21 -11.96
N GLU A 33 -4.93 -0.97 -11.88
CA GLU A 33 -5.88 -1.17 -12.97
C GLU A 33 -6.62 0.15 -13.18
N SER A 34 -6.73 0.61 -14.41
CA SER A 34 -7.32 1.91 -14.71
C SER A 34 -8.06 1.85 -16.03
N GLU A 35 -9.27 2.39 -16.04
CA GLU A 35 -10.10 2.52 -17.23
C GLU A 35 -10.64 3.94 -17.31
N ALA A 36 -10.45 4.58 -18.46
CA ALA A 36 -10.85 5.96 -18.67
C ALA A 36 -12.37 6.09 -18.58
N GLY A 37 -12.84 6.96 -17.69
CA GLY A 37 -14.28 7.12 -17.43
C GLY A 37 -14.82 6.25 -16.30
N GLU A 38 -14.16 5.13 -15.96
CA GLU A 38 -14.56 4.21 -14.89
C GLU A 38 -13.74 4.41 -13.60
N GLY A 39 -12.52 4.91 -13.72
CA GLY A 39 -11.66 5.29 -12.60
C GLY A 39 -10.37 4.47 -12.53
N THR A 40 -9.84 4.30 -11.33
CA THR A 40 -8.53 3.67 -11.11
C THR A 40 -8.53 2.92 -9.79
N TRP A 41 -8.05 1.68 -9.84
CA TRP A 41 -7.85 0.79 -8.72
C TRP A 41 -6.35 0.63 -8.44
N PHE A 42 -5.99 0.72 -7.16
CA PHE A 42 -4.68 0.31 -6.66
C PHE A 42 -4.87 -0.90 -5.75
N ILE A 43 -4.27 -2.03 -6.12
CA ILE A 43 -4.48 -3.33 -5.48
C ILE A 43 -3.19 -3.71 -4.76
N LEU A 44 -3.27 -3.86 -3.44
CA LEU A 44 -2.13 -4.10 -2.56
C LEU A 44 -2.22 -5.53 -2.00
N SER A 45 -1.12 -6.27 -2.00
CA SER A 45 -1.02 -7.59 -1.37
C SER A 45 0.15 -7.60 -0.39
N ILE A 46 -0.09 -8.05 0.84
CA ILE A 46 0.94 -8.13 1.89
C ILE A 46 0.95 -9.56 2.46
N PRO A 47 2.10 -10.24 2.57
CA PRO A 47 2.17 -11.56 3.16
C PRO A 47 1.73 -11.57 4.62
N GLN A 48 0.85 -12.50 4.98
CA GLN A 48 0.44 -12.70 6.36
C GLN A 48 1.39 -13.66 7.08
N ILE A 49 2.02 -13.21 8.17
CA ILE A 49 2.81 -14.08 9.04
C ILE A 49 1.86 -14.73 10.05
N ILE A 50 1.35 -15.92 9.74
CA ILE A 50 0.57 -16.72 10.70
C ILE A 50 1.54 -17.42 11.64
N LYS A 51 1.61 -16.98 12.90
CA LYS A 51 2.21 -17.80 13.97
C LYS A 51 1.17 -18.82 14.42
N LEU A 52 1.36 -20.09 14.02
CA LEU A 52 0.60 -21.19 14.60
C LEU A 52 0.86 -21.19 16.12
N LYS A 53 -0.19 -21.00 16.93
CA LYS A 53 -0.08 -21.20 18.37
C LYS A 53 0.27 -22.67 18.60
N SER A 54 1.41 -22.94 19.23
CA SER A 54 1.73 -24.27 19.72
C SER A 54 0.69 -24.65 20.78
N VAL A 55 -0.28 -25.47 20.41
CA VAL A 55 -1.19 -26.11 21.37
C VAL A 55 -0.33 -27.09 22.16
N LYS A 56 -0.02 -26.77 23.42
CA LYS A 56 0.42 -27.78 24.38
C LYS A 56 -0.82 -28.62 24.71
N LEU A 57 -0.88 -29.84 24.18
CA LEU A 57 -1.76 -30.87 24.73
C LEU A 57 -1.24 -31.22 26.12
N SER A 58 -2.02 -30.90 27.14
CA SER A 58 -1.89 -31.42 28.51
C SER A 58 -2.80 -32.61 28.69
#